data_AF-A0A966RZ85-F1
#
_entry.id   AF-A0A966RZ85-F1
#
_cell.length_a   1.000
_cell.length_b   1.000
_cell.length_c   1.000
_cell.angle_alpha   90.00
_cell.angle_beta   90.00
_cell.angle_gamma   90.00
#
_symmetry.space_group_name_H-M   'P 1'
#
loop_
_entity.id
_entity.type
_entity.pdbx_description
1 polymer ?
#
loop_
_entity_poly.entity_id
_entity_poly.type
_entity_poly.pdbx_seq_one_letter_code
_entity_poly.pdbx_strand_id
1 'polypeptide(L)'
;MRAIEAAYRDARDDYEIFSDIAALLGVHEDFTERRSSRQWLEALYDRQAKSLAQRGLNLPSFEQFCSGGGLRIEFDEQAQVLLADFREDPANNPLPTPSGRIEISSKTIEGFSLPDCGPYPRWIEPFEYLSSHPTIDTNHAVSQDLHRHANKAIQSAADQVDLAWLESSSMWQEAMRHRALHLISDQPATKLHSQLDHAGPSRAAKCNDREPIMMHPEDAERRQLKEGDLLCIMNRRGACLASLVIDDGIRPGVVRLSTGAWWDPAEAYPGLCLHGNPNALTADRGASSLSQGCSAQSCLVWISAWTKEVPPMRAFETPRFIQTI
;
A
#
# COMPACT_ATOMS: atom_id res chain seq x y z
N MET A 1 -21.19 8.75 -23.67
CA MET A 1 -21.15 8.89 -22.21
C MET A 1 -21.14 10.38 -21.92
N ARG A 2 -22.06 10.88 -21.08
CA ARG A 2 -22.11 12.29 -20.75
C ARG A 2 -21.18 12.53 -19.58
N ALA A 3 -20.17 13.37 -19.74
CA ALA A 3 -19.33 13.79 -18.63
C ALA A 3 -20.21 14.42 -17.55
N ILE A 4 -20.00 14.00 -16.29
CA ILE A 4 -20.76 14.51 -15.14
C ILE A 4 -20.24 15.90 -14.75
N GLU A 5 -18.97 16.18 -15.04
CA GLU A 5 -18.34 17.50 -14.90
C GLU A 5 -17.51 17.85 -16.15
N ALA A 6 -17.24 19.14 -16.35
CA ALA A 6 -16.31 19.58 -17.38
C ALA A 6 -14.88 19.17 -17.01
N ALA A 7 -14.04 18.97 -18.03
CA ALA A 7 -12.62 18.72 -17.82
C ALA A 7 -11.99 19.83 -16.96
N TYR A 8 -11.14 19.43 -16.02
CA TYR A 8 -10.39 20.40 -15.22
C TYR A 8 -9.30 21.03 -16.07
N ARG A 9 -9.45 22.32 -16.41
CA ARG A 9 -8.53 23.07 -17.28
C ARG A 9 -8.33 22.32 -18.62
N ASP A 10 -7.08 22.12 -19.04
CA ASP A 10 -6.69 21.46 -20.29
C ASP A 10 -6.54 19.94 -20.14
N ALA A 11 -7.11 19.34 -19.09
CA ALA A 11 -7.09 17.89 -18.91
C ALA A 11 -7.78 17.19 -20.08
N ARG A 12 -7.19 16.09 -20.52
CA ARG A 12 -7.64 15.27 -21.65
C ARG A 12 -7.69 13.81 -21.24
N ASP A 13 -8.50 13.04 -21.95
CA ASP A 13 -8.56 11.58 -21.77
C ASP A 13 -7.24 10.93 -22.18
N ASP A 14 -6.80 9.90 -21.43
CA ASP A 14 -5.57 9.16 -21.72
C ASP A 14 -5.55 8.62 -23.16
N TYR A 15 -6.69 8.17 -23.68
CA TYR A 15 -6.81 7.69 -25.06
C TYR A 15 -6.39 8.76 -26.07
N GLU A 16 -6.82 10.01 -25.89
CA GLU A 16 -6.45 11.10 -26.78
C GLU A 16 -4.97 11.45 -26.62
N ILE A 17 -4.45 11.48 -25.39
CA ILE A 17 -3.03 11.72 -25.11
C ILE A 17 -2.16 10.69 -25.83
N PHE A 18 -2.46 9.40 -25.70
CA PHE A 18 -1.71 8.35 -26.37
C PHE A 18 -1.93 8.33 -27.89
N SER A 19 -3.09 8.76 -28.39
CA SER A 19 -3.32 8.92 -29.83
C SER A 19 -2.41 10.00 -30.42
N ASP A 20 -2.25 11.15 -29.77
CA ASP A 20 -1.34 12.20 -30.24
C ASP A 20 0.12 11.75 -30.20
N ILE A 21 0.52 11.03 -29.14
CA ILE A 21 1.86 10.42 -29.06
C ILE A 21 2.05 9.43 -30.22
N ALA A 22 1.07 8.59 -30.51
CA ALA A 22 1.11 7.65 -31.64
C ALA A 22 1.21 8.37 -33.00
N ALA A 23 0.60 9.55 -33.15
CA ALA A 23 0.75 10.38 -34.34
C ALA A 23 2.17 10.91 -34.50
N LEU A 24 2.80 11.38 -33.42
CA LEU A 24 4.20 11.79 -33.43
C LEU A 24 5.15 10.63 -33.79
N LEU A 25 4.76 9.40 -33.42
CA LEU A 25 5.50 8.18 -33.75
C LEU A 25 5.16 7.58 -35.12
N GLY A 26 4.23 8.17 -35.88
CA GLY A 26 3.82 7.68 -37.20
C GLY A 26 2.96 6.39 -37.19
N VAL A 27 2.39 6.01 -36.03
CA VAL A 27 1.61 4.78 -35.83
C VAL A 27 0.16 5.05 -35.38
N HIS A 28 -0.35 6.26 -35.61
CA HIS A 28 -1.69 6.67 -35.17
C HIS A 28 -2.81 5.76 -35.68
N GLU A 29 -2.82 5.42 -36.97
CA GLU A 29 -3.90 4.60 -37.54
C GLU A 29 -3.89 3.18 -36.97
N ASP A 30 -2.71 2.62 -36.71
CA ASP A 30 -2.56 1.29 -36.12
C ASP A 30 -2.96 1.31 -34.63
N PHE A 31 -2.53 2.32 -33.87
CA PHE A 31 -2.88 2.48 -32.46
C PHE A 31 -4.38 2.70 -32.24
N THR A 32 -4.98 3.62 -33.01
CA THR A 32 -6.40 3.95 -32.88
C THR A 32 -7.31 2.93 -33.58
N GLU A 33 -6.74 2.08 -34.44
CA GLU A 33 -7.45 1.32 -35.47
C GLU A 33 -8.48 2.17 -36.26
N ARG A 34 -8.15 3.46 -36.47
CA ARG A 34 -9.03 4.47 -37.09
C ARG A 34 -10.36 4.66 -36.36
N ARG A 35 -10.38 4.48 -35.03
CA ARG A 35 -11.55 4.70 -34.17
C ARG A 35 -11.31 5.79 -33.14
N SER A 36 -12.36 6.51 -32.80
CA SER A 36 -12.42 7.36 -31.60
C SER A 36 -12.72 6.51 -30.36
N SER A 37 -12.54 7.10 -29.17
CA SER A 37 -12.92 6.49 -27.89
C SER A 37 -14.40 6.06 -27.88
N ARG A 38 -15.31 6.89 -28.43
CA ARG A 38 -16.73 6.56 -28.57
C ARG A 38 -16.97 5.34 -29.47
N GLN A 39 -16.30 5.28 -30.61
CA GLN A 39 -16.41 4.15 -31.55
C GLN A 39 -15.85 2.86 -30.95
N TRP A 40 -14.81 2.95 -30.12
CA TRP A 40 -14.31 1.80 -29.36
C TRP A 40 -15.34 1.27 -28.35
N LEU A 41 -15.97 2.16 -27.58
CA LEU A 41 -17.02 1.76 -26.64
C LEU A 41 -18.19 1.05 -27.35
N GLU A 42 -18.61 1.57 -28.52
CA GLU A 42 -19.66 0.95 -29.33
C GLU A 42 -19.26 -0.44 -29.82
N ALA A 43 -18.05 -0.58 -30.38
CA ALA A 43 -17.55 -1.85 -30.89
C ALA A 43 -17.41 -2.91 -29.78
N LEU A 44 -16.98 -2.52 -28.58
CA LEU A 44 -16.90 -3.41 -27.41
C LEU A 44 -18.29 -3.84 -26.93
N TYR A 45 -19.23 -2.90 -26.88
CA TYR A 45 -20.63 -3.19 -26.53
C TYR A 45 -21.26 -4.17 -27.52
N ASP A 46 -21.12 -3.92 -28.82
CA ASP A 46 -21.66 -4.77 -29.88
C ASP A 46 -21.08 -6.18 -29.85
N ARG A 47 -19.77 -6.31 -29.55
CA ARG A 47 -19.12 -7.62 -29.38
C ARG A 47 -19.78 -8.40 -28.25
N GLN A 48 -20.00 -7.76 -27.10
CA GLN A 48 -20.67 -8.38 -25.96
C GLN A 48 -22.13 -8.72 -26.26
N ALA A 49 -22.88 -7.80 -26.89
CA ALA A 49 -24.27 -7.99 -27.27
C ALA A 49 -24.44 -9.20 -28.21
N LYS A 50 -23.57 -9.36 -29.20
CA LYS A 50 -23.56 -10.52 -30.10
C LYS A 50 -23.29 -11.83 -29.35
N SER A 51 -22.32 -11.83 -28.43
CA SER A 51 -22.00 -13.01 -27.62
C SER A 51 -23.17 -13.42 -26.72
N LEU A 52 -23.87 -12.45 -26.10
CA LEU A 52 -25.02 -12.72 -25.25
C LEU A 52 -26.26 -13.14 -26.05
N ALA A 53 -26.47 -12.57 -27.24
CA ALA A 53 -27.57 -12.97 -28.12
C ALA A 53 -27.49 -14.45 -28.53
N GLN A 54 -26.28 -14.99 -28.73
CA GLN A 54 -26.06 -16.43 -28.96
C GLN A 54 -26.51 -17.31 -27.78
N ARG A 55 -26.60 -16.73 -26.58
CA ARG A 55 -27.07 -17.38 -25.35
C ARG A 55 -28.54 -17.04 -25.04
N GLY A 56 -29.26 -16.43 -25.99
CA GLY A 56 -30.66 -16.02 -25.82
C GLY A 56 -30.86 -14.73 -25.02
N LEU A 57 -29.77 -14.03 -24.66
CA LEU A 57 -29.81 -12.80 -23.87
C LEU A 57 -29.65 -11.59 -24.80
N ASN A 58 -30.76 -10.92 -25.10
CA ASN A 58 -30.77 -9.75 -25.97
C ASN A 58 -30.50 -8.48 -25.16
N LEU A 59 -29.45 -7.75 -25.55
CA LEU A 59 -29.16 -6.42 -25.02
C LEU A 59 -29.87 -5.34 -25.88
N PRO A 60 -30.21 -4.18 -25.31
CA PRO A 60 -30.66 -3.03 -26.08
C PRO A 60 -29.56 -2.54 -27.03
N SER A 61 -29.88 -1.59 -27.93
CA SER A 61 -28.85 -0.95 -28.72
C SER A 61 -27.90 -0.12 -27.84
N PHE A 62 -26.69 0.14 -28.33
CA PHE A 62 -25.71 0.94 -27.60
C PHE A 62 -26.24 2.34 -27.23
N GLU A 63 -27.03 2.96 -28.11
CA GLU A 63 -27.65 4.25 -27.85
C GLU A 63 -28.73 4.16 -26.77
N GLN A 64 -29.60 3.15 -26.84
CA GLN A 64 -30.60 2.89 -25.81
C GLN A 64 -29.95 2.65 -24.45
N PHE A 65 -28.87 1.87 -24.41
CA PHE A 65 -28.07 1.66 -23.20
C PHE A 65 -27.52 2.98 -22.64
N CYS A 66 -26.91 3.81 -23.49
CA CYS A 66 -26.33 5.09 -23.07
C CYS A 66 -27.36 6.11 -22.57
N SER A 67 -28.57 6.10 -23.15
CA SER A 67 -29.67 6.97 -22.74
C SER A 67 -30.48 6.45 -21.54
N GLY A 68 -30.33 5.17 -21.19
CA GLY A 68 -31.09 4.49 -20.15
C GLY A 68 -30.42 4.52 -18.77
N GLY A 69 -31.03 3.84 -17.80
CA GLY A 69 -30.49 3.69 -16.44
C GLY A 69 -29.47 2.56 -16.27
N GLY A 70 -28.92 2.04 -17.37
CA GLY A 70 -28.07 0.85 -17.40
C GLY A 70 -28.84 -0.47 -17.57
N LEU A 71 -28.13 -1.59 -17.39
CA LEU A 71 -28.68 -2.94 -17.52
C LEU A 71 -28.85 -3.57 -16.15
N ARG A 72 -30.02 -4.15 -15.89
CA ARG A 72 -30.21 -5.05 -14.74
C ARG A 72 -29.87 -6.46 -15.17
N ILE A 73 -28.81 -7.01 -14.59
CA ILE A 73 -28.46 -8.42 -14.74
C ILE A 73 -29.07 -9.16 -13.56
N GLU A 74 -29.96 -10.11 -13.86
CA GLU A 74 -30.47 -11.04 -12.86
C GLU A 74 -29.44 -12.15 -12.67
N PHE A 75 -29.04 -12.37 -11.43
CA PHE A 75 -28.15 -13.46 -11.06
C PHE A 75 -29.00 -14.65 -10.64
N ASP A 76 -28.68 -15.83 -11.18
CA ASP A 76 -29.21 -17.08 -10.65
C ASP A 76 -28.63 -17.30 -9.24
N GLU A 77 -29.50 -17.56 -8.26
CA GLU A 77 -29.13 -17.80 -6.87
C GLU A 77 -28.57 -19.21 -6.62
N GLN A 78 -28.43 -20.04 -7.66
CA GLN A 78 -27.68 -21.29 -7.56
C GLN A 78 -26.20 -21.00 -7.24
N ALA A 79 -25.92 -20.89 -5.93
CA ALA A 79 -24.61 -20.61 -5.41
C ALA A 79 -23.66 -21.75 -5.82
N GLN A 80 -22.71 -21.44 -6.69
CA GLN A 80 -21.58 -22.33 -6.91
C GLN A 80 -20.80 -22.45 -5.60
N VAL A 81 -20.77 -23.66 -5.04
CA VAL A 81 -20.00 -23.95 -3.82
C VAL A 81 -18.56 -24.24 -4.23
N LEU A 82 -17.64 -23.35 -3.86
CA LEU A 82 -16.22 -23.48 -4.18
C LEU A 82 -15.67 -24.86 -3.76
N LEU A 83 -15.04 -25.57 -4.69
CA LEU A 83 -14.45 -26.92 -4.52
C LEU A 83 -15.45 -28.06 -4.20
N ALA A 84 -16.77 -27.87 -4.37
CA ALA A 84 -17.74 -28.95 -4.15
C ALA A 84 -17.47 -30.19 -5.02
N ASP A 85 -17.31 -30.02 -6.32
CA ASP A 85 -17.07 -31.14 -7.25
C ASP A 85 -15.75 -31.87 -6.97
N PHE A 86 -14.69 -31.14 -6.60
CA PHE A 86 -13.42 -31.74 -6.15
C PHE A 86 -13.57 -32.52 -4.85
N ARG A 87 -14.42 -32.04 -3.93
CA ARG A 87 -14.72 -32.75 -2.67
C ARG A 87 -15.53 -34.02 -2.93
N GLU A 88 -16.51 -33.97 -3.83
CA GLU A 88 -17.37 -35.10 -4.17
C GLU A 88 -16.63 -36.17 -4.98
N ASP A 89 -15.89 -35.76 -6.02
CA ASP A 89 -15.15 -36.65 -6.90
C ASP A 89 -13.82 -36.02 -7.36
N PRO A 90 -12.74 -36.14 -6.57
CA PRO A 90 -11.44 -35.56 -6.91
C PRO A 90 -10.74 -36.27 -8.07
N ALA A 91 -11.19 -37.47 -8.48
CA ALA A 91 -10.59 -38.19 -9.59
C ALA A 91 -11.03 -37.59 -10.92
N ASN A 92 -12.31 -37.22 -11.03
CA ASN A 92 -12.88 -36.60 -12.22
C ASN A 92 -12.85 -35.06 -12.20
N ASN A 93 -12.67 -34.45 -11.02
CA ASN A 93 -12.55 -33.00 -10.86
C ASN A 93 -11.21 -32.60 -10.19
N PRO A 94 -10.05 -33.00 -10.74
CA PRO A 94 -8.76 -32.77 -10.10
C PRO A 94 -8.38 -31.29 -10.03
N LEU A 95 -7.59 -30.92 -9.03
CA LEU A 95 -6.97 -29.59 -8.98
C LEU A 95 -5.87 -29.45 -10.04
N PRO A 96 -5.56 -28.23 -10.50
CA PRO A 96 -4.47 -27.99 -11.46
C PRO A 96 -3.08 -28.04 -10.80
N THR A 97 -2.79 -29.14 -10.09
CA THR A 97 -1.51 -29.43 -9.45
C THR A 97 -0.90 -30.70 -10.04
N PRO A 98 0.43 -30.93 -9.93
CA PRO A 98 1.07 -32.15 -10.42
C PRO A 98 0.41 -33.45 -9.95
N SER A 99 -0.11 -33.47 -8.71
CA SER A 99 -0.81 -34.62 -8.14
C SER A 99 -2.33 -34.68 -8.40
N GLY A 100 -2.93 -33.61 -8.96
CA GLY A 100 -4.38 -33.45 -9.03
C GLY A 100 -5.06 -33.16 -7.68
N ARG A 101 -4.27 -32.92 -6.62
CA ARG A 101 -4.73 -32.76 -5.22
C ARG A 101 -4.11 -31.53 -4.54
N ILE A 102 -4.53 -31.25 -3.32
CA ILE A 102 -3.88 -30.25 -2.46
C ILE A 102 -2.49 -30.79 -2.06
N GLU A 103 -1.44 -30.09 -2.44
CA GLU A 103 -0.06 -30.49 -2.14
C GLU A 103 0.41 -29.87 -0.82
N ILE A 104 0.37 -30.66 0.26
CA ILE A 104 0.95 -30.26 1.56
C ILE A 104 2.47 -30.11 1.44
N SER A 105 3.10 -30.90 0.56
CA SER A 105 4.49 -30.78 0.17
C SER A 105 4.62 -30.78 -1.35
N SER A 106 5.44 -29.90 -1.90
CA SER A 106 5.67 -29.74 -3.35
C SER A 106 7.08 -30.14 -3.76
N LYS A 107 7.20 -31.22 -4.55
CA LYS A 107 8.47 -31.63 -5.17
C LYS A 107 9.01 -30.59 -6.14
N THR A 108 8.14 -29.83 -6.78
CA THR A 108 8.53 -28.72 -7.66
C THR A 108 9.29 -27.66 -6.88
N ILE A 109 8.75 -27.23 -5.72
CA ILE A 109 9.43 -26.25 -4.85
C ILE A 109 10.70 -26.85 -4.25
N GLU A 110 10.68 -28.13 -3.84
CA GLU A 110 11.88 -28.84 -3.37
C GLU A 110 13.03 -28.76 -4.39
N GLY A 111 12.72 -28.98 -5.68
CA GLY A 111 13.70 -28.95 -6.77
C GLY A 111 14.41 -27.61 -6.96
N PHE A 112 13.81 -26.49 -6.51
CA PHE A 112 14.44 -25.17 -6.58
C PHE A 112 15.54 -24.97 -5.54
N SER A 113 15.57 -25.77 -4.47
CA SER A 113 16.59 -25.68 -3.40
C SER A 113 16.75 -24.27 -2.80
N LEU A 114 15.64 -23.56 -2.59
CA LEU A 114 15.65 -22.18 -2.09
C LEU A 114 15.88 -22.14 -0.56
N PRO A 115 16.74 -21.23 -0.06
CA PRO A 115 17.05 -21.15 1.38
C PRO A 115 15.89 -20.61 2.22
N ASP A 116 15.05 -19.75 1.64
CA ASP A 116 13.98 -19.00 2.28
C ASP A 116 12.57 -19.46 1.88
N CYS A 117 12.45 -20.56 1.12
CA CYS A 117 11.18 -21.17 0.76
C CYS A 117 11.32 -22.70 0.65
N GLY A 118 10.59 -23.42 1.50
CA GLY A 118 10.64 -24.89 1.58
C GLY A 118 9.53 -25.59 0.80
N PRO A 119 9.65 -26.91 0.61
CA PRO A 119 8.61 -27.68 -0.07
C PRO A 119 7.30 -27.79 0.71
N TYR A 120 7.28 -27.50 2.01
CA TYR A 120 6.10 -27.53 2.88
C TYR A 120 6.10 -26.33 3.85
N PRO A 121 4.92 -25.96 4.40
CA PRO A 121 4.82 -24.87 5.38
C PRO A 121 5.67 -25.12 6.62
N ARG A 122 6.50 -24.13 7.01
CA ARG A 122 7.33 -24.17 8.21
C ARG A 122 7.51 -22.76 8.77
N TRP A 123 7.85 -22.67 10.06
CA TRP A 123 8.30 -21.40 10.64
C TRP A 123 9.65 -20.99 10.03
N ILE A 124 9.70 -19.77 9.51
CA ILE A 124 10.91 -19.08 9.11
C ILE A 124 10.85 -17.74 9.84
N GLU A 125 11.89 -17.43 10.63
CA GLU A 125 11.95 -16.17 11.36
C GLU A 125 11.89 -14.98 10.37
N PRO A 126 10.93 -14.06 10.51
CA PRO A 126 10.86 -12.89 9.64
C PRO A 126 12.11 -12.02 9.80
N PHE A 127 12.51 -11.33 8.73
CA PHE A 127 13.66 -10.42 8.80
C PHE A 127 13.44 -9.25 9.78
N GLU A 128 12.17 -8.91 10.05
CA GLU A 128 11.77 -7.83 10.94
C GLU A 128 10.41 -8.14 11.59
N TYR A 129 10.39 -8.31 12.92
CA TYR A 129 9.18 -8.59 13.70
C TYR A 129 9.36 -8.26 15.18
N LEU A 130 8.24 -8.11 15.91
CA LEU A 130 8.27 -7.95 17.36
C LEU A 130 8.49 -9.30 18.05
N SER A 131 9.67 -9.55 18.60
CA SER A 131 9.96 -10.80 19.30
C SER A 131 9.23 -10.88 20.64
N SER A 132 8.73 -12.07 21.01
CA SER A 132 8.06 -12.36 22.29
C SER A 132 9.01 -12.57 23.48
N HIS A 133 10.33 -12.42 23.31
CA HIS A 133 11.28 -12.58 24.41
C HIS A 133 11.18 -11.38 25.38
N PRO A 134 10.72 -11.59 26.63
CA PRO A 134 10.45 -10.54 27.59
C PRO A 134 11.71 -10.16 28.40
N THR A 135 12.85 -9.96 27.73
CA THR A 135 14.06 -9.40 28.35
C THR A 135 14.76 -8.46 27.38
N ILE A 136 14.20 -7.25 27.22
CA ILE A 136 15.06 -6.07 27.08
C ILE A 136 15.59 -5.80 28.49
N ASP A 137 16.56 -6.63 28.90
CA ASP A 137 17.40 -6.33 30.05
C ASP A 137 18.34 -5.21 29.60
N THR A 138 18.03 -3.99 30.01
CA THR A 138 18.79 -2.79 29.68
C THR A 138 20.22 -2.81 30.24
N ASN A 139 20.61 -3.86 30.99
CA ASN A 139 21.91 -3.97 31.66
C ASN A 139 22.78 -5.16 31.24
N HIS A 140 22.44 -5.94 30.20
CA HIS A 140 23.36 -6.95 29.67
C HIS A 140 23.64 -6.75 28.18
N ALA A 141 24.91 -6.87 27.81
CA ALA A 141 25.53 -6.59 26.51
C ALA A 141 24.95 -7.34 25.29
N VAL A 142 23.85 -8.08 25.46
CA VAL A 142 23.07 -8.73 24.39
C VAL A 142 22.24 -7.72 23.58
N SER A 143 21.98 -6.52 24.14
CA SER A 143 21.37 -5.40 23.39
C SER A 143 22.23 -4.99 22.19
N GLN A 144 23.54 -5.19 22.20
CA GLN A 144 24.36 -4.83 21.05
C GLN A 144 24.28 -5.81 19.88
N ASP A 145 23.87 -7.08 20.08
CA ASP A 145 23.91 -8.11 19.03
C ASP A 145 22.60 -8.33 18.27
N LEU A 146 21.44 -8.10 18.91
CA LEU A 146 20.16 -7.92 18.20
C LEU A 146 20.14 -6.56 17.49
N HIS A 147 20.73 -5.53 18.10
CA HIS A 147 21.03 -4.29 17.39
C HIS A 147 22.01 -4.58 16.24
N ARG A 148 23.13 -5.31 16.41
CA ARG A 148 24.09 -5.58 15.31
C ARG A 148 23.55 -6.44 14.17
N HIS A 149 22.71 -7.45 14.43
CA HIS A 149 22.16 -8.30 13.36
C HIS A 149 21.06 -7.59 12.56
N ALA A 150 20.17 -6.85 13.23
CA ALA A 150 19.29 -5.92 12.55
C ALA A 150 20.11 -4.84 11.79
N ASN A 151 21.20 -4.35 12.38
CA ASN A 151 22.05 -3.31 11.77
C ASN A 151 22.93 -3.81 10.61
N LYS A 152 23.32 -5.09 10.55
CA LYS A 152 24.13 -5.66 9.44
C LYS A 152 23.29 -6.06 8.24
N ALA A 153 22.06 -6.55 8.45
CA ALA A 153 21.16 -6.91 7.35
C ALA A 153 20.60 -5.68 6.61
N ILE A 154 20.62 -4.51 7.24
CA ILE A 154 20.18 -3.22 6.67
C ILE A 154 21.31 -2.50 5.90
N GLN A 155 22.56 -2.96 5.99
CA GLN A 155 23.73 -2.26 5.44
C GLN A 155 23.96 -2.39 3.93
N SER A 156 23.15 -3.16 3.18
CA SER A 156 23.37 -3.36 1.74
C SER A 156 22.18 -2.91 0.88
N ALA A 157 22.04 -1.60 0.65
CA ALA A 157 21.40 -1.05 -0.54
C ALA A 157 21.87 0.40 -0.75
N ALA A 158 22.05 0.78 -2.01
CA ALA A 158 22.76 1.98 -2.46
C ALA A 158 21.97 3.30 -2.34
N ASP A 159 20.96 3.39 -1.46
CA ASP A 159 20.07 4.54 -1.31
C ASP A 159 19.93 4.94 0.17
N GLN A 160 21.05 5.24 0.84
CA GLN A 160 20.96 5.77 2.20
C GLN A 160 20.44 7.20 2.16
N VAL A 161 19.24 7.39 2.70
CA VAL A 161 18.73 8.72 3.01
C VAL A 161 19.52 9.27 4.20
N ASP A 162 20.01 10.51 4.10
CA ASP A 162 20.78 11.14 5.17
C ASP A 162 19.87 11.46 6.37
N LEU A 163 19.97 10.65 7.42
CA LEU A 163 19.24 10.81 8.67
C LEU A 163 20.12 11.35 9.80
N ALA A 164 21.30 11.91 9.52
CA ALA A 164 22.23 12.39 10.56
C ALA A 164 21.59 13.46 11.47
N TRP A 165 20.73 14.32 10.89
CA TRP A 165 19.97 15.32 11.65
C TRP A 165 19.00 14.68 12.67
N LEU A 166 18.46 13.51 12.34
CA LEU A 166 17.50 12.79 13.18
C LEU A 166 18.24 11.99 14.25
N GLU A 167 19.27 11.23 13.87
CA GLU A 167 20.06 10.40 14.80
C GLU A 167 20.76 11.23 15.89
N SER A 168 21.13 12.48 15.58
CA SER A 168 21.71 13.42 16.54
C SER A 168 20.67 14.18 17.39
N SER A 169 19.39 14.03 17.11
CA SER A 169 18.31 14.77 17.77
C SER A 169 17.93 14.20 19.14
N SER A 170 17.38 15.06 20.01
CA SER A 170 16.75 14.63 21.26
C SER A 170 15.53 13.72 21.03
N MET A 171 14.85 13.87 19.88
CA MET A 171 13.72 13.02 19.49
C MET A 171 14.16 11.57 19.31
N TRP A 172 15.25 11.33 18.58
CA TRP A 172 15.81 9.99 18.42
C TRP A 172 16.27 9.42 19.76
N GLN A 173 16.99 10.20 20.56
CA GLN A 173 17.44 9.75 21.89
C GLN A 173 16.27 9.38 22.80
N GLU A 174 15.18 10.16 22.80
CA GLU A 174 13.97 9.85 23.55
C GLU A 174 13.29 8.59 23.01
N ALA A 175 13.09 8.49 21.70
CA ALA A 175 12.44 7.33 21.08
C ALA A 175 13.19 6.02 21.41
N MET A 176 14.53 6.05 21.42
CA MET A 176 15.38 4.89 21.73
C MET A 176 15.36 4.46 23.20
N ARG A 177 14.84 5.28 24.14
CA ARG A 177 14.62 4.85 25.54
C ARG A 177 13.50 3.82 25.65
N HIS A 178 12.65 3.75 24.64
CA HIS A 178 11.51 2.84 24.58
C HIS A 178 11.80 1.69 23.61
N ARG A 179 11.13 0.56 23.83
CA ARG A 179 11.14 -0.54 22.87
C ARG A 179 10.57 -0.09 21.51
N ALA A 180 11.01 -0.74 20.44
CA ALA A 180 10.38 -0.60 19.13
C ALA A 180 8.91 -1.06 19.17
N LEU A 181 8.12 -0.51 18.27
CA LEU A 181 6.73 -0.90 18.01
C LEU A 181 6.63 -1.53 16.63
N HIS A 182 5.73 -2.48 16.46
CA HIS A 182 5.42 -3.05 15.15
C HIS A 182 4.43 -2.15 14.42
N LEU A 183 4.79 -1.69 13.22
CA LEU A 183 3.94 -0.85 12.39
C LEU A 183 3.12 -1.71 11.43
N ILE A 184 1.80 -1.59 11.53
CA ILE A 184 0.86 -2.09 10.53
C ILE A 184 0.42 -0.92 9.64
N SER A 185 0.65 -1.08 8.33
CA SER A 185 0.28 -0.09 7.31
C SER A 185 -0.81 -0.64 6.40
N ASP A 186 -2.02 -0.78 6.93
CA ASP A 186 -3.17 -1.37 6.24
C ASP A 186 -3.77 -0.42 5.18
N GLN A 187 -4.87 -0.85 4.57
CA GLN A 187 -5.62 -0.01 3.64
C GLN A 187 -6.46 1.03 4.41
N PRO A 188 -6.50 2.29 3.94
CA PRO A 188 -7.22 3.36 4.62
C PRO A 188 -8.75 3.21 4.47
N ALA A 189 -9.50 3.67 5.48
CA ALA A 189 -10.97 3.63 5.46
C ALA A 189 -11.63 4.82 4.76
N THR A 190 -10.91 5.94 4.60
CA THR A 190 -11.46 7.23 4.15
C THR A 190 -11.06 7.63 2.74
N LYS A 191 -10.32 6.76 2.05
CA LYS A 191 -9.77 6.97 0.70
C LYS A 191 -9.50 5.61 0.04
N LEU A 192 -9.33 5.59 -1.28
CA LEU A 192 -8.97 4.38 -2.02
C LEU A 192 -7.48 4.43 -2.37
N HIS A 193 -6.65 3.74 -1.61
CA HIS A 193 -5.20 3.92 -1.65
C HIS A 193 -4.84 5.41 -1.49
N SER A 194 -4.22 6.04 -2.49
CA SER A 194 -3.95 7.49 -2.50
C SER A 194 -5.02 8.33 -3.19
N GLN A 195 -6.00 7.71 -3.84
CA GLN A 195 -7.10 8.44 -4.49
C GLN A 195 -7.98 9.08 -3.41
N LEU A 196 -8.34 10.35 -3.60
CA LEU A 196 -9.15 11.15 -2.67
C LEU A 196 -8.45 11.53 -1.36
N ASP A 197 -7.12 11.39 -1.27
CA ASP A 197 -6.37 11.83 -0.07
C ASP A 197 -6.50 13.33 0.23
N HIS A 198 -6.65 14.15 -0.82
CA HIS A 198 -6.91 15.59 -0.74
C HIS A 198 -8.40 15.93 -0.53
N ALA A 199 -9.30 14.94 -0.56
CA ALA A 199 -10.75 15.16 -0.49
C ALA A 199 -11.25 15.26 0.95
N GLY A 200 -12.48 15.77 1.11
CA GLY A 200 -13.10 16.05 2.41
C GLY A 200 -13.04 14.90 3.43
N PRO A 201 -13.47 13.67 3.09
CA PRO A 201 -13.46 12.54 4.03
C PRO A 201 -12.06 12.20 4.58
N SER A 202 -11.04 12.20 3.71
CA SER A 202 -9.67 11.93 4.15
C SER A 202 -9.13 13.07 5.02
N ARG A 203 -9.36 14.33 4.62
CA ARG A 203 -8.93 15.50 5.40
C ARG A 203 -9.59 15.61 6.76
N ALA A 204 -10.87 15.25 6.87
CA ALA A 204 -11.61 15.29 8.14
C ALA A 204 -11.09 14.28 9.18
N ALA A 205 -10.44 13.21 8.75
CA ALA A 205 -9.84 12.22 9.64
C ALA A 205 -8.43 12.61 10.14
N LYS A 206 -7.84 13.67 9.60
CA LYS A 206 -6.49 14.14 9.94
C LYS A 206 -6.54 15.10 11.12
N CYS A 207 -5.52 15.05 11.96
CA CYS A 207 -5.25 16.05 12.99
C CYS A 207 -3.93 16.76 12.64
N ASN A 208 -3.86 18.08 12.78
CA ASN A 208 -2.71 18.89 12.32
C ASN A 208 -2.31 18.63 10.86
N ASP A 209 -3.29 18.38 9.99
CA ASP A 209 -3.09 17.99 8.58
C ASP A 209 -2.23 16.71 8.38
N ARG A 210 -2.08 15.87 9.42
CA ARG A 210 -1.33 14.61 9.37
C ARG A 210 -2.23 13.40 9.45
N GLU A 211 -1.79 12.32 8.82
CA GLU A 211 -2.43 11.02 8.99
C GLU A 211 -2.49 10.61 10.46
N PRO A 212 -3.59 9.99 10.90
CA PRO A 212 -3.70 9.45 12.24
C PRO A 212 -2.85 8.18 12.40
N ILE A 213 -2.11 8.09 13.51
CA ILE A 213 -1.48 6.85 13.95
C ILE A 213 -2.17 6.36 15.22
N MET A 214 -2.70 5.14 15.17
CA MET A 214 -3.36 4.52 16.32
C MET A 214 -2.33 3.83 17.21
N MET A 215 -2.41 4.10 18.52
CA MET A 215 -1.54 3.51 19.55
C MET A 215 -2.34 3.13 20.78
N HIS A 216 -1.99 1.98 21.39
CA HIS A 216 -2.61 1.56 22.64
C HIS A 216 -2.29 2.54 23.79
N PRO A 217 -3.25 2.80 24.73
CA PRO A 217 -3.05 3.71 25.86
C PRO A 217 -1.76 3.46 26.68
N GLU A 218 -1.43 2.21 26.97
CA GLU A 218 -0.20 1.87 27.73
C GLU A 218 1.10 2.28 27.01
N ASP A 219 1.15 2.17 25.68
CA ASP A 219 2.35 2.54 24.93
C ASP A 219 2.48 4.07 24.82
N ALA A 220 1.35 4.78 24.79
CA ALA A 220 1.29 6.24 24.86
C ALA A 220 1.73 6.74 26.24
N GLU A 221 1.20 6.16 27.32
CA GLU A 221 1.54 6.52 28.70
C GLU A 221 3.04 6.32 28.99
N ARG A 222 3.59 5.17 28.60
CA ARG A 222 5.04 4.88 28.78
C ARG A 222 5.91 5.93 28.07
N ARG A 223 5.44 6.46 26.95
CA ARG A 223 6.13 7.49 26.14
C ARG A 223 5.72 8.92 26.51
N GLN A 224 4.87 9.08 27.52
CA GLN A 224 4.33 10.38 27.97
C GLN A 224 3.63 11.16 26.84
N LEU A 225 2.97 10.44 25.92
CA LEU A 225 2.23 11.00 24.79
C LEU A 225 0.74 11.16 25.13
N LYS A 226 0.08 12.11 24.46
CA LYS A 226 -1.34 12.45 24.64
C LYS A 226 -2.08 12.47 23.30
N GLU A 227 -3.39 12.26 23.36
CA GLU A 227 -4.28 12.36 22.20
C GLU A 227 -4.00 13.64 21.38
N GLY A 228 -3.84 13.48 20.07
CA GLY A 228 -3.56 14.58 19.15
C GLY A 228 -2.12 15.08 19.11
N ASP A 229 -1.20 14.54 19.92
CA ASP A 229 0.22 14.87 19.83
C ASP A 229 0.75 14.59 18.42
N LEU A 230 1.52 15.53 17.88
CA LEU A 230 2.27 15.33 16.65
C LEU A 230 3.49 14.46 16.96
N LEU A 231 3.59 13.32 16.29
CA LEU A 231 4.64 12.34 16.50
C LEU A 231 5.64 12.36 15.35
N CYS A 232 6.89 12.04 15.68
CA CYS A 232 7.89 11.60 14.71
C CYS A 232 8.03 10.08 14.81
N ILE A 233 7.69 9.38 13.72
CA ILE A 233 7.82 7.94 13.59
C ILE A 233 9.05 7.68 12.74
N MET A 234 9.96 6.86 13.23
CA MET A 234 11.29 6.73 12.62
C MET A 234 11.86 5.33 12.70
N ASN A 235 12.72 5.03 11.74
CA ASN A 235 13.71 3.97 11.83
C ASN A 235 14.93 4.36 10.98
N ARG A 236 15.81 3.41 10.68
CA ARG A 236 17.03 3.69 9.90
C ARG A 236 16.80 3.91 8.40
N ARG A 237 15.59 3.68 7.89
CA ARG A 237 15.21 3.88 6.49
C ARG A 237 14.67 5.27 6.24
N GLY A 238 13.99 5.85 7.22
CA GLY A 238 13.38 7.17 7.10
C GLY A 238 12.55 7.57 8.31
N ALA A 239 11.78 8.63 8.15
CA ALA A 239 10.84 9.12 9.14
C ALA A 239 9.55 9.64 8.50
N CYS A 240 8.47 9.67 9.26
CA CYS A 240 7.27 10.42 8.90
C CYS A 240 6.63 11.08 10.13
N LEU A 241 5.83 12.12 9.89
CA LEU A 241 4.98 12.74 10.91
C LEU A 241 3.57 12.16 10.87
N ALA A 242 2.98 11.92 12.03
CA ALA A 242 1.59 11.49 12.17
C ALA A 242 1.00 12.07 13.47
N SER A 243 -0.31 12.16 13.55
CA SER A 243 -0.99 12.63 14.76
C SER A 243 -1.51 11.45 15.57
N LEU A 244 -1.21 11.44 16.87
CA LEU A 244 -1.60 10.35 17.76
C LEU A 244 -3.13 10.26 17.91
N VAL A 245 -3.66 9.06 17.72
CA VAL A 245 -4.99 8.64 18.16
C VAL A 245 -4.83 7.48 19.14
N ILE A 246 -5.33 7.63 20.36
CA ILE A 246 -5.31 6.58 21.37
C ILE A 246 -6.47 5.62 21.13
N ASP A 247 -6.15 4.34 20.97
CA ASP A 247 -7.10 3.29 20.62
C ASP A 247 -6.77 1.99 21.38
N ASP A 248 -7.65 1.57 22.28
CA ASP A 248 -7.50 0.33 23.07
C ASP A 248 -7.85 -0.93 22.27
N GLY A 249 -8.37 -0.79 21.05
CA GLY A 249 -8.53 -1.87 20.07
C GLY A 249 -7.21 -2.30 19.41
N ILE A 250 -6.15 -1.51 19.52
CA ILE A 250 -4.81 -1.87 19.04
C ILE A 250 -4.03 -2.63 20.12
N ARG A 251 -3.39 -3.75 19.76
CA ARG A 251 -2.58 -4.53 20.70
C ARG A 251 -1.39 -3.71 21.23
N PRO A 252 -1.06 -3.76 22.54
CA PRO A 252 0.18 -3.19 23.06
C PRO A 252 1.43 -3.70 22.32
N GLY A 253 2.34 -2.80 21.96
CA GLY A 253 3.52 -3.05 21.14
C GLY A 253 3.29 -2.90 19.63
N VAL A 254 2.06 -2.60 19.21
CA VAL A 254 1.67 -2.41 17.80
C VAL A 254 1.15 -0.98 17.61
N VAL A 255 1.43 -0.40 16.45
CA VAL A 255 0.84 0.85 15.99
C VAL A 255 0.30 0.67 14.58
N ARG A 256 -0.72 1.44 14.23
CA ARG A 256 -1.34 1.40 12.90
C ARG A 256 -1.29 2.78 12.27
N LEU A 257 -0.70 2.87 11.08
CA LEU A 257 -0.70 4.05 10.24
C LEU A 257 -1.01 3.59 8.81
N SER A 258 -2.26 3.80 8.37
CA SER A 258 -2.73 3.30 7.07
C SER A 258 -1.97 3.93 5.90
N THR A 259 -1.87 3.17 4.81
CA THR A 259 -1.24 3.62 3.57
C THR A 259 -2.05 4.71 2.85
N GLY A 260 -1.47 5.30 1.81
CA GLY A 260 -2.19 6.17 0.88
C GLY A 260 -2.00 7.68 1.11
N ALA A 261 -1.33 8.09 2.18
CA ALA A 261 -0.89 9.49 2.32
C ALA A 261 0.05 9.86 1.18
N TRP A 262 -0.21 10.99 0.51
CA TRP A 262 0.68 11.55 -0.50
C TRP A 262 2.03 11.86 0.12
N TRP A 263 3.10 11.47 -0.57
CA TRP A 263 4.46 11.73 -0.13
C TRP A 263 4.76 13.24 -0.15
N ASP A 264 5.17 13.79 0.99
CA ASP A 264 5.56 15.18 1.14
C ASP A 264 6.95 15.26 1.79
N PRO A 265 8.05 15.29 1.01
CA PRO A 265 9.39 15.29 1.56
C PRO A 265 9.72 16.64 2.21
N ALA A 266 10.30 16.62 3.40
CA ALA A 266 10.81 17.82 4.04
C ALA A 266 12.16 18.24 3.44
N GLU A 267 12.25 19.45 2.90
CA GLU A 267 13.51 19.98 2.36
C GLU A 267 14.58 20.16 3.44
N ALA A 268 14.18 20.67 4.61
CA ALA A 268 15.10 20.91 5.74
C ALA A 268 15.48 19.64 6.51
N TYR A 269 14.77 18.53 6.28
CA TYR A 269 14.91 17.28 7.04
C TYR A 269 14.90 16.11 6.06
N PRO A 270 16.03 15.79 5.40
CA PRO A 270 16.10 14.69 4.46
C PRO A 270 15.56 13.39 5.08
N GLY A 271 14.75 12.66 4.31
CA GLY A 271 14.11 11.41 4.74
C GLY A 271 12.88 11.54 5.62
N LEU A 272 12.45 12.76 5.96
CA LEU A 272 11.20 12.99 6.65
C LEU A 272 10.04 13.19 5.66
N CYS A 273 9.00 12.36 5.78
CA CYS A 273 7.68 12.65 5.23
C CYS A 273 6.90 13.56 6.16
N LEU A 274 6.51 14.73 5.68
CA LEU A 274 5.70 15.65 6.45
C LEU A 274 4.27 15.15 6.62
N HIS A 275 3.68 14.42 5.68
CA HIS A 275 2.24 14.12 5.68
C HIS A 275 1.84 12.87 6.48
N GLY A 276 2.73 11.87 6.53
CA GLY A 276 2.46 10.59 7.22
C GLY A 276 2.38 9.38 6.30
N ASN A 277 3.15 9.34 5.22
CA ASN A 277 3.24 8.14 4.38
C ASN A 277 4.07 7.05 5.07
N PRO A 278 3.48 5.89 5.46
CA PRO A 278 4.21 4.84 6.17
C PRO A 278 5.28 4.15 5.32
N ASN A 279 5.23 4.24 3.98
CA ASN A 279 6.25 3.67 3.12
C ASN A 279 7.60 4.40 3.19
N ALA A 280 7.67 5.54 3.90
CA ALA A 280 8.94 6.12 4.33
C ALA A 280 9.76 5.18 5.24
N LEU A 281 9.07 4.21 5.85
CA LEU A 281 9.58 3.38 6.94
C LEU A 281 9.68 1.90 6.56
N THR A 282 9.09 1.45 5.46
CA THR A 282 8.98 0.03 5.10
C THR A 282 10.23 -0.45 4.35
N ALA A 283 10.56 -1.74 4.47
CA ALA A 283 11.66 -2.32 3.69
C ALA A 283 11.24 -2.54 2.23
N ASP A 284 12.09 -2.13 1.30
CA ASP A 284 12.04 -2.63 -0.08
C ASP A 284 12.78 -3.97 -0.17
N ARG A 285 12.04 -5.05 0.13
CA ARG A 285 12.58 -6.41 0.12
C ARG A 285 11.52 -7.41 -0.33
N GLY A 286 11.89 -8.31 -1.22
CA GLY A 286 11.06 -9.44 -1.62
C GLY A 286 10.79 -10.39 -0.44
N ALA A 287 9.57 -10.91 -0.34
CA ALA A 287 9.16 -11.82 0.74
C ALA A 287 9.99 -13.11 0.79
N SER A 288 10.39 -13.64 -0.36
CA SER A 288 11.34 -14.75 -0.50
C SER A 288 11.93 -14.77 -1.90
N SER A 289 12.96 -15.58 -2.09
CA SER A 289 13.58 -15.86 -3.39
C SER A 289 12.57 -16.43 -4.40
N LEU A 290 11.50 -17.07 -3.94
CA LEU A 290 10.44 -17.64 -4.78
C LEU A 290 9.47 -16.57 -5.31
N SER A 291 8.84 -15.79 -4.41
CA SER A 291 7.70 -14.94 -4.80
C SER A 291 8.10 -13.54 -5.22
N GLN A 292 9.21 -13.02 -4.68
CA GLN A 292 9.60 -11.60 -4.81
C GLN A 292 8.45 -10.63 -4.45
N GLY A 293 7.49 -11.08 -3.65
CA GLY A 293 6.32 -10.29 -3.28
C GLY A 293 6.64 -9.21 -2.26
N CYS A 294 5.76 -8.20 -2.14
CA CYS A 294 5.88 -7.13 -1.15
C CYS A 294 5.87 -7.68 0.29
N SER A 295 6.73 -7.11 1.15
CA SER A 295 6.85 -7.48 2.57
C SER A 295 6.69 -6.29 3.53
N ALA A 296 6.00 -5.22 3.10
CA ALA A 296 5.92 -3.94 3.79
C ALA A 296 5.37 -3.99 5.24
N GLN A 297 4.56 -4.99 5.59
CA GLN A 297 4.00 -5.15 6.94
C GLN A 297 5.01 -5.69 7.97
N SER A 298 6.17 -6.16 7.54
CA SER A 298 7.30 -6.45 8.44
C SER A 298 8.06 -5.16 8.68
N CYS A 299 7.58 -4.33 9.62
CA CYS A 299 8.15 -3.03 9.91
C CYS A 299 8.18 -2.75 11.42
N LEU A 300 9.35 -2.37 11.93
CA LEU A 300 9.58 -1.86 13.28
C LEU A 300 9.91 -0.38 13.23
N VAL A 301 9.38 0.34 14.20
CA VAL A 301 9.53 1.78 14.32
C VAL A 301 9.80 2.18 15.77
N TRP A 302 10.46 3.32 15.94
CA TRP A 302 10.52 4.06 17.18
C TRP A 302 9.75 5.36 17.03
N ILE A 303 9.19 5.85 18.13
CA ILE A 303 8.27 6.97 18.13
C ILE A 303 8.61 7.90 19.29
N SER A 304 8.62 9.20 19.02
CA SER A 304 8.65 10.27 20.02
C SER A 304 7.66 11.37 19.63
N ALA A 305 7.34 12.26 20.57
CA ALA A 305 6.74 13.55 20.23
C ALA A 305 7.65 14.34 19.30
N TRP A 306 7.06 15.11 18.38
CA TRP A 306 7.76 16.12 17.60
C TRP A 306 8.04 17.35 18.49
N THR A 307 9.29 17.78 18.55
CA THR A 307 9.74 18.85 19.47
C THR A 307 10.25 20.11 18.77
N LYS A 308 10.25 20.11 17.44
CA LYS A 308 10.65 21.27 16.62
C LYS A 308 9.40 22.08 16.23
N GLU A 309 9.61 23.21 15.57
CA GLU A 309 8.51 23.94 14.93
C GLU A 309 7.74 23.01 13.99
N VAL A 310 6.40 23.09 13.99
CA VAL A 310 5.54 22.22 13.19
C VAL A 310 5.63 22.68 11.73
N PRO A 311 6.25 21.89 10.83
CA PRO A 311 6.32 22.27 9.42
C PRO A 311 4.93 22.24 8.79
N PRO A 312 4.58 23.13 7.85
CA PRO A 312 3.34 22.99 7.09
C PRO A 312 3.40 21.73 6.20
N MET A 313 2.26 21.06 6.02
CA MET A 313 2.12 20.00 5.00
C MET A 313 1.80 20.67 3.67
N ARG A 314 2.52 20.27 2.61
CA ARG A 314 2.50 20.88 1.28
C ARG A 314 2.00 19.92 0.19
N ALA A 315 1.71 18.67 0.52
CA ALA A 315 1.29 17.64 -0.43
C ALA A 315 0.12 18.06 -1.33
N PHE A 316 -0.79 18.90 -0.82
CA PHE A 316 -1.97 19.36 -1.55
C PHE A 316 -1.81 20.74 -2.19
N GLU A 317 -0.66 21.38 -2.01
CA GLU A 317 -0.38 22.67 -2.66
C GLU A 317 -0.14 22.47 -4.15
N THR A 318 -0.64 23.40 -4.95
CA THR A 318 -0.33 23.39 -6.39
C THR A 318 1.14 23.77 -6.59
N PRO A 319 1.87 23.08 -7.49
CA PRO A 319 3.23 23.47 -7.84
C PRO A 319 3.32 24.94 -8.30
N ARG A 320 4.44 25.60 -7.98
CA ARG A 320 4.69 26.97 -8.46
C ARG A 320 5.05 26.93 -9.94
N PHE A 321 4.29 27.66 -10.76
CA PHE A 321 4.62 27.86 -12.17
C PHE A 321 5.67 28.97 -12.28
N ILE A 322 6.86 28.64 -12.77
CA ILE A 322 7.88 29.62 -13.11
C ILE A 322 7.64 30.01 -14.58
N GLN A 323 7.31 31.27 -14.85
CA GLN A 323 7.32 31.77 -16.22
C GLN A 323 8.77 31.79 -16.70
N THR A 324 9.09 30.90 -17.63
CA THR A 324 10.36 30.98 -18.36
C THR A 324 10.20 32.12 -19.36
N ILE A 325 10.95 33.20 -19.16
CA ILE A 325 11.06 34.34 -20.08
C ILE A 325 11.75 33.87 -21.37
#